data_AF-A0A9E1RQQ3-F1
#
_entry.id   AF-A0A9E1RQQ3-F1
#
_cell.length_a   1.000
_cell.length_b   1.000
_cell.length_c   1.000
_cell.angle_alpha   90.00
_cell.angle_beta   90.00
_cell.angle_gamma   90.00
#
_symmetry.space_group_name_H-M   'P 1'
#
loop_
_entity.id
_entity.type
_entity.pdbx_description
1 polymer ?
#
loop_
_entity_poly.entity_id
_entity_poly.type
_entity_poly.pdbx_seq_one_letter_code
_entity_poly.pdbx_strand_id
1 'polypeptide(L)'
;MTAIDTTVMSTVEIEAERLRRKREVALGYRIFASLRWGDLGDGHITARDPEHTDCMWLLRYPVGFERATIDDLVLVRADGTTLDGRPINETAYHIHHPIHEARPDVVGVAHTHTPWGTPFCATGRGLEPITQEACQFHDRWAYFDDEEVQVLGLAGGERIAESLGLNQAMLLRSHGLLTTGTSVAETIAAFVTLERVTEAHM
;
A
#
# COMPACT_ATOMS: atom_id res chain seq x y z
N MET A 1 21.18 10.01 21.01
CA MET A 1 21.55 8.66 20.53
C MET A 1 20.96 7.65 21.51
N THR A 2 19.64 7.47 21.45
CA THR A 2 18.92 6.49 22.25
C THR A 2 19.03 5.15 21.53
N ALA A 3 19.61 4.16 22.21
CA ALA A 3 19.69 2.79 21.73
C ALA A 3 18.27 2.32 21.37
N ILE A 4 18.11 1.84 20.13
CA ILE A 4 16.90 1.14 19.72
C ILE A 4 16.93 -0.18 20.50
N ASP A 5 16.02 -0.30 21.45
CA ASP A 5 15.76 -1.54 22.17
C ASP A 5 15.16 -2.53 21.16
N THR A 6 16.02 -3.32 20.51
CA THR A 6 15.59 -4.40 19.62
C THR A 6 15.22 -5.60 20.49
N THR A 7 14.07 -5.52 21.15
CA THR A 7 13.48 -6.68 21.80
C THR A 7 13.11 -7.67 20.71
N VAL A 8 13.88 -8.76 20.61
CA VAL A 8 13.60 -9.84 19.67
C VAL A 8 12.27 -10.47 20.06
N MET A 9 11.29 -10.41 19.17
CA MET A 9 9.98 -11.04 19.38
C MET A 9 10.15 -12.55 19.53
N SER A 10 9.45 -13.14 20.50
CA SER A 10 9.31 -14.59 20.61
C SER A 10 8.55 -15.17 19.41
N THR A 11 8.70 -16.47 19.15
CA THR A 11 7.96 -17.15 18.07
C THR A 11 6.45 -16.95 18.18
N VAL A 12 5.89 -16.97 19.39
CA VAL A 12 4.46 -16.75 19.64
C VAL A 12 4.04 -15.33 19.27
N GLU A 13 4.87 -14.33 19.60
CA GLU A 13 4.61 -12.93 19.24
C GLU A 13 4.70 -12.72 17.72
N ILE A 14 5.68 -13.36 17.05
CA ILE A 14 5.84 -13.30 15.59
C ILE A 14 4.61 -13.89 14.90
N GLU A 15 4.14 -15.07 15.32
CA GLU A 15 2.96 -15.71 14.75
C GLU A 15 1.68 -14.87 14.98
N ALA A 16 1.53 -14.29 16.17
CA ALA A 16 0.41 -13.42 16.48
C ALA A 16 0.39 -12.15 15.61
N GLU A 17 1.56 -11.49 15.45
CA GLU A 17 1.69 -10.31 14.61
C GLU A 17 1.50 -10.63 13.13
N ARG A 18 2.01 -11.77 12.66
CA ARG A 18 1.78 -12.26 11.30
C ARG A 18 0.28 -12.46 11.04
N LEU A 19 -0.42 -13.14 11.94
CA LEU A 19 -1.86 -13.36 11.84
C LEU A 19 -2.63 -12.03 11.84
N ARG A 20 -2.21 -11.07 12.68
CA ARG A 20 -2.79 -9.74 12.72
C ARG A 20 -2.63 -9.01 11.39
N ARG A 21 -1.41 -8.90 10.85
CA ARG A 21 -1.14 -8.25 9.56
C ARG A 21 -1.94 -8.88 8.43
N LYS A 22 -1.95 -10.22 8.35
CA LYS A 22 -2.77 -10.95 7.36
C LYS A 22 -4.27 -10.64 7.50
N ARG A 23 -4.79 -10.59 8.73
CA ARG A 23 -6.19 -10.24 8.97
C ARG A 23 -6.49 -8.81 8.53
N GLU A 24 -5.63 -7.86 8.87
CA GLU A 24 -5.79 -6.45 8.51
C GLU A 24 -5.73 -6.25 6.99
N VAL A 25 -4.83 -6.93 6.27
CA VAL A 25 -4.80 -6.90 4.79
C VAL A 25 -6.11 -7.44 4.20
N ALA A 26 -6.56 -8.62 4.63
CA ALA A 26 -7.80 -9.20 4.14
C ALA A 26 -9.03 -8.30 4.42
N LEU A 27 -9.07 -7.65 5.60
CA LEU A 27 -10.10 -6.67 5.92
C LEU A 27 -9.97 -5.40 5.08
N GLY A 28 -8.76 -4.92 4.82
CA GLY A 28 -8.49 -3.77 3.96
C GLY A 28 -9.07 -3.94 2.57
N TYR A 29 -8.85 -5.12 1.96
CA TYR A 29 -9.47 -5.45 0.67
C TYR A 29 -11.00 -5.40 0.75
N ARG A 30 -11.61 -5.98 1.79
CA ARG A 30 -13.07 -5.92 1.95
C ARG A 30 -13.59 -4.51 2.22
N ILE A 31 -12.82 -3.65 2.90
CA ILE A 31 -13.14 -2.23 3.07
C ILE A 31 -13.14 -1.54 1.70
N PHE A 32 -12.09 -1.72 0.89
CA PHE A 32 -12.03 -1.17 -0.47
C PHE A 32 -13.21 -1.65 -1.31
N ALA A 33 -13.52 -2.95 -1.29
CA ALA A 33 -14.70 -3.49 -1.98
C ALA A 33 -16.02 -2.88 -1.48
N SER A 34 -16.19 -2.68 -0.17
CA SER A 34 -17.41 -2.07 0.39
C SER A 34 -17.60 -0.60 -0.03
N LEU A 35 -16.49 0.07 -0.36
CA LEU A 35 -16.45 1.43 -0.90
C LEU A 35 -16.46 1.45 -2.44
N ARG A 36 -16.54 0.27 -3.08
CA ARG A 36 -16.53 0.05 -4.54
C ARG A 36 -15.21 0.48 -5.21
N TRP A 37 -14.10 0.27 -4.53
CA TRP A 37 -12.75 0.49 -5.06
C TRP A 37 -12.10 -0.84 -5.44
N GLY A 38 -11.39 -0.86 -6.57
CA GLY A 38 -10.68 -2.05 -7.04
C GLY A 38 -11.56 -3.16 -7.63
N ASP A 39 -12.81 -2.85 -8.00
CA ASP A 39 -13.83 -3.81 -8.51
C ASP A 39 -13.36 -4.59 -9.77
N LEU A 40 -12.31 -4.14 -10.45
CA LEU A 40 -11.73 -4.79 -11.64
C LEU A 40 -10.36 -5.44 -11.38
N GLY A 41 -9.94 -5.54 -10.12
CA GLY A 41 -8.60 -6.03 -9.74
C GLY A 41 -7.50 -4.97 -9.85
N ASP A 42 -7.91 -3.71 -10.03
CA ASP A 42 -7.11 -2.48 -10.07
C ASP A 42 -6.82 -1.98 -8.64
N GLY A 43 -5.99 -2.74 -7.93
CA GLY A 43 -5.48 -2.34 -6.63
C GLY A 43 -4.79 -3.47 -5.87
N HIS A 44 -4.05 -3.08 -4.85
CA HIS A 44 -3.31 -4.02 -4.02
C HIS A 44 -3.04 -3.43 -2.64
N ILE A 45 -3.02 -4.31 -1.65
CA ILE A 45 -2.65 -4.01 -0.27
C ILE A 45 -1.64 -5.07 0.15
N THR A 46 -0.47 -4.63 0.61
CA THR A 46 0.58 -5.53 1.10
C THR A 46 0.86 -5.28 2.56
N ALA A 47 1.39 -6.32 3.23
CA ALA A 47 1.98 -6.18 4.55
C ALA A 47 3.31 -6.91 4.64
N ARG A 48 4.36 -6.25 5.13
CA ARG A 48 5.65 -6.88 5.44
C ARG A 48 5.48 -8.04 6.42
N ASP A 49 6.16 -9.16 6.22
CA ASP A 49 6.18 -10.23 7.21
C ASP A 49 6.99 -9.80 8.47
N PRO A 50 6.56 -10.15 9.69
CA PRO A 50 7.27 -9.74 10.90
C PRO A 50 8.59 -10.49 11.14
N GLU A 51 8.83 -11.62 10.46
CA GLU A 51 10.06 -12.43 10.58
C GLU A 51 10.91 -12.30 9.33
N HIS A 52 10.31 -12.53 8.17
CA HIS A 52 10.96 -12.39 6.86
C HIS A 52 10.75 -10.97 6.33
N THR A 53 11.48 -10.02 6.88
CA THR A 53 11.25 -8.58 6.65
C THR A 53 11.45 -8.11 5.21
N ASP A 54 12.04 -8.93 4.34
CA ASP A 54 12.17 -8.73 2.89
C ASP A 54 10.98 -9.31 2.08
N CYS A 55 10.06 -10.01 2.75
CA CYS A 55 8.87 -10.63 2.18
C CYS A 55 7.60 -9.84 2.54
N MET A 56 6.56 -9.98 1.73
CA MET A 56 5.27 -9.33 1.96
C MET A 56 4.07 -10.25 1.68
N TRP A 57 3.03 -10.10 2.50
CA TRP A 57 1.73 -10.73 2.31
C TRP A 57 0.91 -9.93 1.30
N LEU A 58 0.36 -10.63 0.31
CA LEU A 58 -0.46 -10.06 -0.77
C LEU A 58 -1.64 -10.99 -1.07
N LEU A 59 -2.76 -10.44 -1.53
CA LEU A 59 -3.89 -11.25 -2.00
C LEU A 59 -3.54 -11.97 -3.31
N ARG A 60 -3.76 -13.28 -3.36
CA ARG A 60 -3.56 -14.06 -4.59
C ARG A 60 -4.54 -13.63 -5.69
N TYR A 61 -4.10 -13.70 -6.93
CA TYR A 61 -4.95 -13.50 -8.09
C TYR A 61 -5.73 -14.79 -8.43
N PRO A 62 -6.99 -14.75 -8.93
CA PRO A 62 -7.87 -13.58 -9.14
C PRO A 62 -8.94 -13.44 -8.04
N VAL A 63 -8.58 -13.48 -6.75
CA VAL A 63 -9.58 -13.35 -5.69
C VAL A 63 -10.14 -11.93 -5.69
N GLY A 64 -11.46 -11.81 -5.81
CA GLY A 64 -12.14 -10.52 -5.66
C GLY A 64 -12.00 -9.99 -4.24
N PHE A 65 -11.85 -8.68 -4.10
CA PHE A 65 -11.57 -8.01 -2.83
C PHE A 65 -12.64 -8.31 -1.76
N GLU A 66 -13.90 -8.42 -2.15
CA GLU A 66 -15.04 -8.76 -1.31
C GLU A 66 -14.96 -10.17 -0.70
N ARG A 67 -14.21 -11.07 -1.35
CA ARG A 67 -13.99 -12.45 -0.92
C ARG A 67 -12.65 -12.67 -0.22
N ALA A 68 -11.80 -11.66 -0.10
CA ALA A 68 -10.46 -11.80 0.45
C ALA A 68 -10.48 -12.42 1.85
N THR A 69 -9.79 -13.54 2.06
CA THR A 69 -9.57 -14.14 3.38
C THR A 69 -8.08 -14.26 3.72
N ILE A 70 -7.77 -14.60 4.97
CA ILE A 70 -6.39 -14.85 5.42
C ILE A 70 -5.75 -16.01 4.64
N ASP A 71 -6.56 -16.99 4.19
CA ASP A 71 -6.11 -18.16 3.45
C ASP A 71 -5.83 -17.85 1.98
N ASP A 72 -6.40 -16.76 1.46
CA ASP A 72 -6.13 -16.25 0.12
C ASP A 72 -4.86 -15.40 0.04
N LEU A 73 -4.27 -15.02 1.19
CA LEU A 73 -3.01 -14.29 1.20
C LEU A 73 -1.82 -15.23 1.00
N VAL A 74 -0.93 -14.80 0.12
CA VAL A 74 0.32 -15.48 -0.22
C VAL A 74 1.50 -14.65 0.27
N LEU A 75 2.57 -15.31 0.69
CA LEU A 75 3.83 -14.66 1.01
C LEU A 75 4.65 -14.54 -0.28
N VAL A 76 4.91 -13.31 -0.69
CA VAL A 76 5.78 -12.95 -1.82
C VAL A 76 7.18 -12.71 -1.26
N ARG A 77 8.18 -13.38 -1.84
CA ARG A 77 9.59 -13.25 -1.46
C ARG A 77 10.24 -12.04 -2.13
N ALA A 78 11.46 -11.72 -1.70
CA ALA A 78 12.28 -10.66 -2.28
C ALA A 78 12.63 -10.86 -3.77
N ASP A 79 12.51 -12.07 -4.31
CA ASP A 79 12.71 -12.35 -5.74
C ASP A 79 11.41 -12.30 -6.57
N GLY A 80 10.29 -11.93 -5.95
CA GLY A 80 8.97 -11.89 -6.57
C GLY A 80 8.25 -13.24 -6.64
N THR A 81 8.89 -14.34 -6.23
CA THR A 81 8.25 -15.65 -6.18
C THR A 81 7.33 -15.79 -4.96
N THR A 82 6.27 -16.59 -5.07
CA THR A 82 5.39 -16.89 -3.94
C THR A 82 5.82 -18.15 -3.20
N LEU A 83 5.62 -18.18 -1.88
CA LEU A 83 5.98 -19.32 -1.03
C LEU A 83 5.32 -20.64 -1.48
N ASP A 84 4.08 -20.58 -1.94
CA ASP A 84 3.26 -21.73 -2.32
C ASP A 84 2.98 -21.84 -3.82
N GLY A 85 3.64 -21.00 -4.64
CA GLY A 85 3.49 -20.99 -6.10
C GLY A 85 2.15 -20.45 -6.61
N ARG A 86 1.27 -19.94 -5.75
CA ARG A 86 0.01 -19.32 -6.19
C ARG A 86 0.28 -17.97 -6.87
N PRO A 87 -0.47 -17.60 -7.92
CA PRO A 87 -0.22 -16.38 -8.68
C PRO A 87 -0.65 -15.12 -7.92
N ILE A 88 -0.02 -14.01 -8.27
CA ILE A 88 -0.33 -12.65 -7.78
C ILE A 88 -0.55 -11.72 -8.96
N ASN A 89 -1.07 -10.51 -8.68
CA ASN A 89 -0.93 -9.40 -9.63
C ASN A 89 0.52 -8.88 -9.55
N GLU A 90 1.32 -9.11 -10.59
CA GLU A 90 2.75 -8.75 -10.61
C GLU A 90 2.99 -7.23 -10.46
N THR A 91 2.05 -6.39 -10.89
CA THR A 91 2.13 -4.92 -10.69
C THR A 91 2.20 -4.57 -9.20
N ALA A 92 1.51 -5.34 -8.34
CA ALA A 92 1.60 -5.16 -6.90
C ALA A 92 3.03 -5.36 -6.40
N TYR A 93 3.71 -6.41 -6.91
CA TYR A 93 5.11 -6.66 -6.58
C TYR A 93 6.01 -5.54 -7.11
N HIS A 94 5.85 -5.17 -8.38
CA HIS A 94 6.65 -4.14 -9.02
C HIS A 94 6.60 -2.78 -8.31
N ILE A 95 5.46 -2.40 -7.73
CA ILE A 95 5.30 -1.13 -7.01
C ILE A 95 5.66 -1.27 -5.52
N HIS A 96 5.11 -2.27 -4.83
CA HIS A 96 5.19 -2.31 -3.36
C HIS A 96 6.54 -2.83 -2.86
N HIS A 97 7.21 -3.72 -3.60
CA HIS A 97 8.50 -4.27 -3.17
C HIS A 97 9.59 -3.18 -3.09
N PRO A 98 9.81 -2.32 -4.11
CA PRO A 98 10.77 -1.22 -4.00
C PRO A 98 10.47 -0.25 -2.86
N ILE A 99 9.19 0.02 -2.58
CA ILE A 99 8.79 0.85 -1.43
C ILE A 99 9.18 0.18 -0.11
N HIS A 100 8.88 -1.11 0.05
CA HIS A 100 9.28 -1.87 1.24
C HIS A 100 10.81 -1.98 1.37
N GLU A 101 11.56 -2.08 0.27
CA GLU A 101 13.03 -2.10 0.31
C GLU A 101 13.59 -0.75 0.77
N ALA A 102 13.11 0.36 0.17
CA ALA A 102 13.55 1.71 0.49
C ALA A 102 13.14 2.17 1.89
N ARG A 103 12.06 1.60 2.46
CA ARG A 103 11.46 2.02 3.74
C ARG A 103 11.24 0.85 4.71
N PRO A 104 12.28 0.44 5.46
CA PRO A 104 12.16 -0.64 6.45
C PRO A 104 11.11 -0.39 7.55
N ASP A 105 10.79 0.88 7.83
CA ASP A 105 9.75 1.30 8.77
C ASP A 105 8.32 1.04 8.26
N VAL A 106 8.13 0.96 6.95
CA VAL A 106 6.83 0.73 6.32
C VAL A 106 6.45 -0.74 6.47
N VAL A 107 5.31 -0.96 7.13
CA VAL A 107 4.68 -2.29 7.29
C VAL A 107 3.62 -2.51 6.23
N GLY A 108 2.82 -1.49 5.89
CA GLY A 108 1.76 -1.61 4.89
C GLY A 108 1.92 -0.65 3.72
N VAL A 109 1.52 -1.10 2.53
CA VAL A 109 1.38 -0.26 1.34
C VAL A 109 0.02 -0.56 0.72
N ALA A 110 -0.73 0.48 0.34
CA ALA A 110 -2.01 0.35 -0.34
C ALA A 110 -2.05 1.23 -1.59
N HIS A 111 -2.58 0.68 -2.68
CA HIS A 111 -2.81 1.38 -3.94
C HIS A 111 -4.11 0.88 -4.57
N THR A 112 -4.91 1.79 -5.13
CA THR A 112 -6.05 1.45 -6.00
C THR A 112 -6.48 2.70 -6.78
N HIS A 113 -7.33 2.51 -7.79
CA HIS A 113 -7.90 3.57 -8.60
C HIS A 113 -9.29 3.90 -8.07
N THR A 114 -9.46 5.12 -7.58
CA THR A 114 -10.66 5.54 -6.85
C THR A 114 -11.44 6.63 -7.60
N PRO A 115 -12.76 6.75 -7.37
CA PRO A 115 -13.59 7.71 -8.09
C PRO A 115 -13.15 9.18 -7.99
N TRP A 116 -12.55 9.60 -6.87
CA TRP A 116 -12.08 10.98 -6.68
C TRP A 116 -10.56 11.11 -6.79
N GLY A 117 -9.82 10.16 -6.24
CA GLY A 117 -8.36 10.17 -6.25
C GLY A 117 -7.78 10.11 -7.67
N THR A 118 -8.26 9.19 -8.51
CA THR A 118 -7.76 9.05 -9.89
C THR A 118 -7.97 10.33 -10.72
N PRO A 119 -9.18 10.93 -10.83
CA PRO A 119 -9.33 12.19 -11.57
C PRO A 119 -8.59 13.35 -10.93
N PHE A 120 -8.50 13.44 -9.60
CA PHE A 120 -7.72 14.48 -8.95
C PHE A 120 -6.23 14.40 -9.31
N CYS A 121 -5.64 13.20 -9.27
CA CYS A 121 -4.25 12.96 -9.68
C CYS A 121 -3.98 13.38 -11.13
N ALA A 122 -4.96 13.26 -12.02
CA ALA A 122 -4.84 13.68 -13.42
C ALA A 122 -4.76 15.22 -13.60
N THR A 123 -5.17 16.01 -12.60
CA THR A 123 -5.17 17.48 -12.68
C THR A 123 -3.78 18.12 -12.56
N GLY A 124 -2.79 17.40 -12.01
CA GLY A 124 -1.48 17.98 -11.67
C GLY A 124 -1.47 18.85 -10.42
N ARG A 125 -2.60 18.97 -9.71
CA ARG A 125 -2.71 19.76 -8.48
C ARG A 125 -2.18 18.98 -7.28
N GLY A 126 -1.64 19.73 -6.31
CA GLY A 126 -1.23 19.18 -5.01
C GLY A 126 -2.33 19.24 -3.95
N LEU A 127 -2.09 18.57 -2.81
CA LEU A 127 -2.97 18.64 -1.65
C LEU A 127 -2.80 19.97 -0.91
N GLU A 128 -3.91 20.63 -0.61
CA GLU A 128 -3.98 21.88 0.15
C GLU A 128 -4.68 21.65 1.50
N PRO A 129 -4.26 22.34 2.59
CA PRO A 129 -4.86 22.18 3.91
C PRO A 129 -6.22 22.90 4.04
N ILE A 130 -7.19 22.52 3.20
CA ILE A 130 -8.53 23.13 3.10
C ILE A 130 -9.59 22.44 3.98
N THR A 131 -9.28 21.24 4.50
CA THR A 131 -10.13 20.48 5.44
C THR A 131 -9.31 19.97 6.61
N GLN A 132 -9.97 19.56 7.70
CA GLN A 132 -9.30 18.96 8.86
C GLN A 132 -8.58 17.65 8.47
N GLU A 133 -9.20 16.86 7.59
CA GLU A 133 -8.62 15.64 7.05
C GLU A 133 -7.39 15.93 6.19
N ALA A 134 -7.40 17.00 5.39
CA ALA A 134 -6.25 17.38 4.57
C ALA A 134 -5.03 17.77 5.41
N CYS A 135 -5.24 18.35 6.60
CA CYS A 135 -4.16 18.65 7.54
C CYS A 135 -3.39 17.41 7.99
N GLN A 136 -3.98 16.20 7.93
CA GLN A 136 -3.24 14.96 8.18
C GLN A 136 -2.05 14.82 7.22
N PHE A 137 -2.18 15.28 5.98
CA PHE A 137 -1.16 15.07 4.95
C PHE A 137 -0.25 16.28 4.76
N HIS A 138 -0.41 17.38 5.51
CA HIS A 138 0.45 18.56 5.38
C HIS A 138 1.93 18.18 5.52
N ASP A 139 2.75 18.50 4.51
CA ASP A 139 4.17 18.13 4.38
C ASP A 139 4.47 16.62 4.50
N ARG A 140 3.48 15.75 4.27
CA ARG A 140 3.59 14.28 4.36
C ARG A 140 3.03 13.56 3.12
N TRP A 141 3.06 14.22 1.96
CA TRP A 141 2.62 13.65 0.69
C TRP A 141 3.60 13.97 -0.44
N ALA A 142 3.57 13.15 -1.49
CA ALA A 142 4.37 13.32 -2.70
C ALA A 142 3.51 13.29 -3.97
N TYR A 143 4.01 13.91 -5.04
CA TYR A 143 3.42 13.81 -6.39
C TYR A 143 4.40 13.06 -7.30
N PHE A 144 3.93 12.01 -7.96
CA PHE A 144 4.72 11.26 -8.95
C PHE A 144 4.25 11.65 -10.35
N ASP A 145 5.08 12.43 -11.05
CA ASP A 145 4.85 12.91 -12.43
C ASP A 145 5.71 12.12 -13.42
N ASP A 146 5.33 10.86 -13.66
CA ASP A 146 5.97 9.97 -14.64
C ASP A 146 4.96 9.63 -15.74
N GLU A 147 5.46 9.37 -16.95
CA GLU A 147 4.65 8.97 -18.10
C GLU A 147 4.30 7.47 -18.05
N GLU A 148 5.05 6.66 -17.31
CA GLU A 148 4.78 5.24 -17.07
C GLU A 148 3.62 5.04 -16.08
N VAL A 149 2.39 5.12 -16.60
CA VAL A 149 1.16 4.84 -15.81
C VAL A 149 1.03 3.35 -15.49
N GLN A 150 1.46 2.47 -16.40
CA GLN A 150 1.44 1.02 -16.19
C GLN A 150 2.84 0.55 -15.76
N VAL A 151 2.99 0.24 -14.47
CA VAL A 151 4.27 -0.21 -13.91
C VAL A 151 4.52 -1.68 -14.22
N LEU A 152 5.42 -1.94 -15.18
CA LEU A 152 5.67 -3.30 -15.70
C LEU A 152 6.93 -3.97 -15.14
N GLY A 153 7.67 -3.29 -14.26
CA GLY A 153 8.87 -3.83 -13.64
C GLY A 153 9.35 -3.01 -12.46
N LEU A 154 10.38 -3.53 -11.77
CA LEU A 154 10.94 -2.92 -10.55
C LEU A 154 11.46 -1.49 -10.79
N ALA A 155 12.04 -1.21 -11.96
CA ALA A 155 12.55 0.13 -12.28
C ALA A 155 11.47 1.24 -12.20
N GLY A 156 10.21 0.92 -12.50
CA GLY A 156 9.10 1.87 -12.32
C GLY A 156 8.77 2.07 -10.83
N GLY A 157 8.71 0.98 -10.06
CA GLY A 157 8.50 1.04 -8.62
C GLY A 157 9.63 1.71 -7.83
N GLU A 158 10.89 1.57 -8.28
CA GLU A 158 12.06 2.25 -7.70
C GLU A 158 11.92 3.77 -7.82
N ARG A 159 11.49 4.28 -8.98
CA ARG A 159 11.21 5.72 -9.17
C ARG A 159 10.03 6.18 -8.32
N ILE A 160 8.99 5.36 -8.16
CA ILE A 160 7.87 5.64 -7.23
C ILE A 160 8.40 5.73 -5.79
N ALA A 161 9.23 4.78 -5.35
CA ALA A 161 9.79 4.76 -4.01
C ALA A 161 10.70 5.97 -3.75
N GLU A 162 11.55 6.33 -4.71
CA GLU A 162 12.40 7.52 -4.66
C GLU A 162 11.55 8.80 -4.51
N SER A 163 10.54 8.96 -5.37
CA SER A 163 9.64 10.11 -5.33
C SER A 163 8.80 10.18 -4.07
N LEU A 164 8.43 9.02 -3.49
CA LEU A 164 7.68 8.95 -2.23
C LEU A 164 8.54 9.44 -1.07
N GLY A 165 9.82 9.07 -1.06
CA GLY A 165 10.75 9.41 0.01
C GLY A 165 10.20 8.97 1.38
N LEU A 166 10.08 9.91 2.31
CA LEU A 166 9.58 9.65 3.66
C LEU A 166 8.07 9.89 3.83
N ASN A 167 7.35 10.22 2.75
CA ASN A 167 5.95 10.62 2.82
C ASN A 167 5.00 9.44 3.11
N GLN A 168 3.83 9.76 3.66
CA GLN A 168 2.78 8.80 3.98
C GLN A 168 1.83 8.57 2.80
N ALA A 169 1.64 9.59 1.97
CA ALA A 169 0.70 9.57 0.84
C ALA A 169 1.42 9.95 -0.46
N MET A 170 0.91 9.44 -1.57
CA MET A 170 1.37 9.82 -2.90
C MET A 170 0.21 9.87 -3.88
N LEU A 171 0.27 10.90 -4.73
CA LEU A 171 -0.59 11.08 -5.89
C LEU A 171 0.20 10.62 -7.12
N LEU A 172 -0.25 9.56 -7.77
CA LEU A 172 0.35 9.04 -9.00
C LEU A 172 -0.40 9.67 -10.19
N ARG A 173 0.27 10.55 -10.96
CA ARG A 173 -0.37 11.30 -12.05
C ARG A 173 -1.09 10.37 -13.02
N SER A 174 -2.37 10.69 -13.30
CA SER A 174 -3.23 9.92 -14.22
C SER A 174 -3.34 8.42 -13.89
N HIS A 175 -3.05 8.04 -12.64
CA HIS A 175 -2.98 6.65 -12.22
C HIS A 175 -3.86 6.41 -10.98
N GLY A 176 -3.54 6.98 -9.82
CA GLY A 176 -4.34 6.78 -8.61
C GLY A 176 -3.63 7.21 -7.34
N LEU A 177 -4.12 6.69 -6.22
CA LEU A 177 -3.60 7.01 -4.89
C LEU A 177 -2.69 5.90 -4.38
N LEU A 178 -1.71 6.25 -3.57
CA LEU A 178 -0.87 5.32 -2.83
C LEU A 178 -0.66 5.82 -1.40
N THR A 179 -0.75 4.92 -0.43
CA THR A 179 -0.39 5.22 0.97
C THR A 179 0.54 4.18 1.55
N THR A 180 1.31 4.61 2.54
CA THR A 180 2.16 3.75 3.38
C THR A 180 1.84 3.94 4.86
N GLY A 181 2.29 3.03 5.71
CA GLY A 181 2.15 3.16 7.15
C GLY A 181 3.01 2.17 7.92
N THR A 182 3.25 2.46 9.21
CA THR A 182 3.98 1.55 10.11
C THR A 182 3.07 0.44 10.65
N SER A 183 1.79 0.44 10.25
CA SER A 183 0.86 -0.67 10.40
C SER A 183 -0.08 -0.76 9.20
N VAL A 184 -0.68 -1.93 8.98
CA VAL A 184 -1.65 -2.13 7.89
C VAL A 184 -2.91 -1.30 8.15
N ALA A 185 -3.39 -1.29 9.41
CA ALA A 185 -4.51 -0.44 9.82
C ALA A 185 -4.29 1.06 9.53
N GLU A 186 -3.11 1.61 9.86
CA GLU A 186 -2.77 3.00 9.53
C GLU A 186 -2.77 3.24 8.03
N THR A 187 -2.18 2.33 7.25
CA THR A 187 -2.10 2.42 5.79
C THR A 187 -3.50 2.53 5.17
N ILE A 188 -4.43 1.66 5.58
CA ILE A 188 -5.81 1.64 5.10
C ILE A 188 -6.57 2.89 5.54
N ALA A 189 -6.43 3.30 6.81
CA ALA A 189 -7.07 4.50 7.32
C ALA A 189 -6.60 5.76 6.58
N ALA A 190 -5.28 5.89 6.35
CA ALA A 190 -4.71 6.96 5.56
C ALA A 190 -5.25 6.95 4.13
N PHE A 191 -5.41 5.77 3.50
CA PHE A 191 -5.96 5.67 2.15
C PHE A 191 -7.40 6.18 2.07
N VAL A 192 -8.26 5.74 3.00
CA VAL A 192 -9.65 6.18 3.07
C VAL A 192 -9.76 7.69 3.31
N THR A 193 -8.92 8.23 4.21
CA THR A 193 -8.87 9.68 4.44
C THR A 193 -8.36 10.41 3.19
N LEU A 194 -7.34 9.90 2.51
CA LEU A 194 -6.78 10.53 1.32
C LEU A 194 -7.81 10.62 0.19
N GLU A 195 -8.60 9.58 -0.05
CA GLU A 195 -9.70 9.64 -1.01
C GLU A 195 -10.69 10.76 -0.66
N ARG A 196 -11.12 10.85 0.60
CA ARG A 196 -12.01 11.93 1.07
C ARG A 196 -11.39 13.32 0.93
N VAL A 197 -10.07 13.42 1.10
CA VAL A 197 -9.35 14.67 0.86
C VAL A 197 -9.42 15.02 -0.62
N THR A 198 -9.18 14.07 -1.53
CA THR A 198 -9.28 14.33 -2.97
C THR A 198 -10.70 14.65 -3.42
N GLU A 199 -11.72 14.04 -2.81
CA GLU A 199 -13.13 14.42 -3.01
C GLU A 199 -13.39 15.89 -2.68
N ALA A 200 -12.85 16.39 -1.57
CA ALA A 200 -13.01 17.80 -1.18
C ALA A 200 -12.27 18.80 -2.09
N HIS A 201 -11.32 18.35 -2.90
CA HIS A 201 -10.57 19.19 -3.84
C HIS A 201 -11.22 19.30 -5.24
N MET A 202 -12.25 18.50 -5.50
CA MET A 202 -12.98 18.42 -6.77
C MET A 202 -14.30 19.20 -6.71
#